data_AF-A0A8T6MFD7-F1
#
_entry.id   AF-A0A8T6MFD7-F1
#
_cell.length_a   1.000
_cell.length_b   1.000
_cell.length_c   1.000
_cell.angle_alpha   90.00
_cell.angle_beta   90.00
_cell.angle_gamma   90.00
#
_symmetry.space_group_name_H-M   'P 1'
#
loop_
_entity.id
_entity.type
_entity.pdbx_description
1 polymer ?
#
loop_
_entity_poly.entity_id
_entity_poly.type
_entity_poly.pdbx_seq_one_letter_code
_entity_poly.pdbx_strand_id
1 'polypeptide(L)'
;MKLNPEKLYNFKYTPKGLGKLEEYDKNPLIFVLDIQEPYLLAVNVHWIPKNHKFKFLEDLQEIMGKTIGRGKKRQRFKLVYTMLKKRPYKAGILAVRKYIIKNITGIKEVPQEKWNYVLGIDRYTADIRRKSNMYKKKKGPSFLK
;
A
#
# COMPACT_ATOMS: atom_id res chain seq x y z
N MET A 1 -2.73 -11.80 18.51
CA MET A 1 -3.49 -11.43 17.27
C MET A 1 -3.10 -12.36 16.10
N LYS A 2 -4.03 -12.81 15.25
CA LYS A 2 -3.75 -13.65 14.06
C LYS A 2 -4.16 -12.93 12.78
N LEU A 3 -3.20 -12.63 11.88
CA LEU A 3 -3.45 -12.02 10.57
C LEU A 3 -2.75 -12.84 9.48
N ASN A 4 -3.33 -12.88 8.28
CA ASN A 4 -2.73 -13.52 7.12
C ASN A 4 -1.86 -12.51 6.36
N PRO A 5 -0.56 -12.74 6.19
CA PRO A 5 0.33 -11.87 5.42
C PRO A 5 -0.17 -11.51 4.02
N GLU A 6 -0.88 -12.41 3.34
CA GLU A 6 -1.36 -12.23 1.96
C GLU A 6 -2.56 -11.29 1.83
N LYS A 7 -3.16 -10.91 2.95
CA LYS A 7 -4.37 -10.10 2.98
C LYS A 7 -4.03 -8.64 3.26
N LEU A 8 -4.87 -7.77 2.71
CA LEU A 8 -4.85 -6.34 2.98
C LEU A 8 -5.75 -6.05 4.17
N TYR A 9 -5.27 -5.27 5.13
CA TYR A 9 -6.03 -4.91 6.31
C TYR A 9 -6.16 -3.40 6.45
N ASN A 10 -7.31 -2.96 6.94
CA ASN A 10 -7.52 -1.61 7.42
C ASN A 10 -7.86 -1.62 8.91
N PHE A 11 -7.42 -0.61 9.66
CA PHE A 11 -7.75 -0.46 11.08
C PHE A 11 -7.65 1.00 11.51
N LYS A 12 -8.22 1.33 12.67
CA LYS A 12 -7.99 2.61 13.34
C LYS A 12 -6.72 2.53 14.19
N TYR A 13 -5.87 3.53 14.12
CA TYR A 13 -4.62 3.59 14.88
C TYR A 13 -4.48 4.87 15.69
N THR A 14 -4.19 4.71 16.98
CA THR A 14 -3.87 5.81 17.90
C THR A 14 -2.37 5.78 18.21
N PRO A 15 -1.52 6.60 17.59
CA PRO A 15 -0.08 6.52 17.80
C PRO A 15 0.32 6.95 19.22
N LYS A 16 1.51 6.50 19.66
CA LYS A 16 2.14 7.05 20.87
C LYS A 16 2.52 8.51 20.59
N GLY A 17 2.26 9.40 21.54
CA GLY A 17 2.57 10.83 21.37
C GLY A 17 1.57 11.58 20.49
N LEU A 18 0.33 11.10 20.40
CA LEU A 18 -0.78 11.84 19.79
C LEU A 18 -0.78 13.30 20.31
N GLY A 19 -0.85 14.26 19.39
CA GLY A 19 -0.75 15.71 19.69
C GLY A 19 0.66 16.29 19.54
N LYS A 20 1.71 15.46 19.41
CA LYS A 20 3.09 15.89 19.14
C LYS A 20 3.63 15.44 17.78
N LEU A 21 2.88 14.61 17.07
CA LEU A 21 3.26 14.11 15.74
C LEU A 21 2.80 15.09 14.67
N GLU A 22 3.70 15.48 13.77
CA GLU A 22 3.41 16.33 12.62
C GLU A 22 2.42 15.66 11.66
N GLU A 23 2.64 14.37 11.36
CA GLU A 23 1.77 13.60 10.49
C GLU A 23 1.69 12.13 10.95
N TYR A 24 0.48 11.56 10.87
CA TYR A 24 0.27 10.12 11.06
C TYR A 24 -0.99 9.65 10.33
N ASP A 25 -1.03 8.34 10.03
CA ASP A 25 -2.18 7.72 9.40
C ASP A 25 -3.15 7.18 10.47
N LYS A 26 -4.34 7.77 10.53
CA LYS A 26 -5.44 7.37 11.44
C LYS A 26 -6.07 6.05 11.03
N ASN A 27 -6.07 5.72 9.72
CA ASN A 27 -6.70 4.52 9.19
C ASN A 27 -5.73 3.75 8.27
N PRO A 28 -4.63 3.20 8.80
CA PRO A 28 -3.65 2.49 7.99
C PRO A 28 -4.28 1.43 7.09
N LEU A 29 -3.81 1.35 5.86
CA LEU A 29 -4.10 0.28 4.92
C LEU A 29 -2.82 -0.51 4.72
N ILE A 30 -2.78 -1.78 5.12
CA ILE A 30 -1.52 -2.49 5.31
C ILE A 30 -1.46 -3.91 4.74
N PHE A 31 -0.24 -4.32 4.41
CA PHE A 31 0.15 -5.73 4.29
C PHE A 31 1.05 -6.13 5.45
N VAL A 32 0.76 -7.28 6.06
CA VAL A 32 1.51 -7.76 7.24
C VAL A 32 2.83 -8.38 6.82
N LEU A 33 3.93 -7.87 7.36
CA LEU A 33 5.26 -8.47 7.17
C LEU A 33 5.55 -9.49 8.27
N ASP A 34 5.36 -9.07 9.52
CA ASP A 34 5.57 -9.89 10.70
C ASP A 34 4.71 -9.42 11.88
N ILE A 35 4.41 -10.35 12.78
CA ILE A 35 3.77 -10.10 14.07
C ILE A 35 4.73 -10.60 15.14
N GLN A 36 5.25 -9.66 15.93
CA GLN A 36 6.15 -9.90 17.06
C GLN A 36 5.59 -9.14 18.25
N GLU A 37 4.73 -9.79 19.05
CA GLU A 37 4.03 -9.13 20.13
C GLU A 37 5.02 -8.42 21.08
N PRO A 38 4.74 -7.16 21.48
CA PRO A 38 3.48 -6.42 21.35
C PRO A 38 3.32 -5.60 20.04
N TYR A 39 4.11 -5.89 19.00
CA TYR A 39 4.19 -5.10 17.78
C TYR A 39 3.75 -5.83 16.51
N LEU A 40 3.23 -5.05 15.57
CA LEU A 40 2.92 -5.45 14.21
C LEU A 40 3.84 -4.70 13.24
N LEU A 41 4.61 -5.43 12.44
CA LEU A 41 5.42 -4.87 11.37
C LEU A 41 4.69 -5.05 10.04
N ALA A 42 4.46 -3.95 9.33
CA ALA A 42 3.66 -3.95 8.13
C ALA A 42 4.09 -2.88 7.12
N VAL A 43 3.67 -3.03 5.87
CA VAL A 43 3.80 -1.97 4.87
C VAL A 43 2.48 -1.22 4.77
N ASN A 44 2.49 0.08 4.99
CA ASN A 44 1.35 0.96 4.82
C ASN A 44 1.32 1.54 3.39
N VAL A 45 0.39 1.03 2.61
CA VAL A 45 0.28 1.34 1.17
C VAL A 45 -0.20 2.76 0.89
N HIS A 46 -0.72 3.49 1.88
CA HIS A 46 -1.06 4.91 1.72
C HIS A 46 0.16 5.79 1.44
N TRP A 47 1.34 5.39 1.91
CA TRP A 47 2.59 6.14 1.75
C TRP A 47 3.28 5.87 0.41
N ILE A 48 2.70 5.02 -0.43
CA ILE A 48 3.22 4.77 -1.78
C ILE A 48 2.66 5.85 -2.73
N PRO A 49 3.52 6.55 -3.50
CA PRO A 49 3.08 7.54 -4.47
C PRO A 49 2.06 6.98 -5.47
N LYS A 50 1.01 7.75 -5.78
CA LYS A 50 -0.13 7.29 -6.60
C LYS A 50 0.27 6.69 -7.95
N ASN A 51 1.25 7.30 -8.62
CA ASN A 51 1.78 6.84 -9.91
C ASN A 51 2.51 5.48 -9.83
N HIS A 52 2.89 5.04 -8.63
CA HIS A 52 3.59 3.78 -8.40
C HIS A 52 2.74 2.73 -7.69
N LYS A 53 1.53 3.06 -7.21
CA LYS A 53 0.69 2.15 -6.43
C LYS A 53 0.32 0.86 -7.16
N PHE A 54 0.01 0.92 -8.45
CA PHE A 54 -0.38 -0.26 -9.22
C PHE A 54 0.78 -1.26 -9.33
N LYS A 55 1.92 -0.83 -9.86
CA LYS A 55 3.11 -1.69 -9.98
C LYS A 55 3.61 -2.18 -8.61
N PHE A 56 3.56 -1.31 -7.59
CA PHE A 56 3.90 -1.68 -6.21
C PHE A 56 3.00 -2.80 -5.68
N LEU A 57 1.70 -2.72 -5.92
CA LEU A 57 0.75 -3.74 -5.49
C LEU A 57 1.03 -5.08 -6.18
N GLU A 58 1.26 -5.08 -7.49
CA GLU A 58 1.62 -6.29 -8.25
C GLU A 58 2.91 -6.93 -7.70
N ASP A 59 3.98 -6.14 -7.53
CA ASP A 59 5.26 -6.63 -7.02
C ASP A 59 5.11 -7.20 -5.60
N LEU A 60 4.32 -6.52 -4.76
CA LEU A 60 4.06 -6.95 -3.40
C LEU A 60 3.26 -8.24 -3.37
N GLN A 61 2.17 -8.35 -4.13
CA GLN A 61 1.36 -9.56 -4.25
C GLN A 61 2.19 -10.76 -4.73
N GLU A 62 3.08 -10.56 -5.70
CA GLU A 62 3.99 -11.59 -6.18
C GLU A 62 4.92 -12.08 -5.05
N ILE A 63 5.52 -11.16 -4.29
CA ILE A 63 6.35 -11.50 -3.12
C ILE A 63 5.53 -12.25 -2.06
N MET A 64 4.31 -11.80 -1.79
CA MET A 64 3.42 -12.43 -0.82
C MET A 64 3.07 -13.86 -1.24
N GLY A 65 2.70 -14.08 -2.50
CA GLY A 65 2.43 -15.41 -3.07
C GLY A 65 3.64 -16.34 -3.06
N LYS A 66 4.86 -15.81 -3.21
CA LYS A 66 6.10 -16.60 -3.11
C LYS A 66 6.48 -16.95 -1.67
N THR A 67 5.98 -16.17 -0.70
CA THR A 67 6.33 -16.29 0.72
C THR A 67 5.19 -16.80 1.60
N ILE A 68 4.26 -17.56 1.01
CA ILE A 68 3.18 -18.27 1.71
C ILE A 68 3.81 -19.24 2.73
N GLY A 69 3.32 -19.21 3.97
CA GLY A 69 3.74 -20.12 5.05
C GLY A 69 4.38 -19.45 6.29
N ARG A 70 4.19 -20.09 7.46
CA ARG A 70 4.57 -19.54 8.80
C ARG A 70 6.09 -19.38 9.01
N GLY A 71 6.93 -20.04 8.20
CA GLY A 71 8.40 -19.98 8.30
C GLY A 71 9.11 -18.94 7.43
N LYS A 72 8.40 -18.27 6.50
CA LYS A 72 9.03 -17.38 5.49
C LYS A 72 9.03 -15.89 5.86
N LYS A 73 8.76 -15.54 7.12
CA LYS A 73 8.68 -14.14 7.61
C LYS A 73 9.94 -13.32 7.29
N ARG A 74 11.13 -13.87 7.61
CA ARG A 74 12.43 -13.23 7.33
C ARG A 74 12.65 -13.04 5.83
N GLN A 75 12.26 -14.03 5.03
CA GLN A 75 12.37 -13.99 3.57
C GLN A 75 11.44 -12.91 2.99
N ARG A 76 10.19 -12.82 3.46
CA ARG A 76 9.22 -11.79 3.06
C ARG A 76 9.72 -10.40 3.37
N PHE A 77 10.17 -10.16 4.61
CA PHE A 77 10.73 -8.87 4.97
C PHE A 77 11.91 -8.51 4.06
N LYS A 78 12.85 -9.45 3.84
CA LYS A 78 14.00 -9.22 2.95
C LYS A 78 13.58 -8.88 1.52
N LEU A 79 12.62 -9.61 0.95
CA LEU A 79 12.13 -9.39 -0.42
C LEU A 79 11.42 -8.03 -0.54
N VAL A 80 10.49 -7.73 0.37
CA VAL A 80 9.79 -6.43 0.40
C VAL A 80 10.78 -5.28 0.60
N TYR A 81 11.72 -5.42 1.54
CA TYR A 81 12.73 -4.40 1.79
C TYR A 81 13.66 -4.20 0.59
N THR A 82 14.02 -5.28 -0.12
CA THR A 82 14.82 -5.19 -1.35
C THR A 82 14.03 -4.52 -2.47
N MET A 83 12.75 -4.82 -2.62
CA MET A 83 11.85 -4.16 -3.57
C MET A 83 11.76 -2.65 -3.27
N LEU A 84 11.54 -2.27 -2.01
CA LEU A 84 11.46 -0.88 -1.57
C LEU A 84 12.77 -0.10 -1.77
N LYS A 85 13.92 -0.78 -1.81
CA LYS A 85 15.21 -0.15 -2.11
C LYS A 85 15.43 0.19 -3.58
N LYS A 86 14.72 -0.47 -4.50
CA LYS A 86 14.86 -0.23 -5.94
C LYS A 86 14.12 1.05 -6.34
N ARG A 87 14.66 1.81 -7.30
CA ARG A 87 13.87 2.85 -7.98
C ARG A 87 12.70 2.17 -8.71
N PRO A 88 11.48 2.70 -8.66
CA PRO A 88 11.10 4.03 -8.17
C PRO A 88 10.69 4.11 -6.68
N TYR A 89 10.71 3.01 -5.93
CA TYR A 89 10.08 2.92 -4.61
C TYR A 89 10.94 3.37 -3.43
N LYS A 90 12.07 4.05 -3.64
CA LYS A 90 13.01 4.43 -2.56
C LYS A 90 12.31 5.21 -1.43
N ALA A 91 11.30 6.03 -1.76
CA ALA A 91 10.45 6.71 -0.77
C ALA A 91 9.53 5.74 0.01
N GLY A 92 9.15 4.61 -0.59
CA GLY A 92 8.36 3.55 0.01
C GLY A 92 9.04 2.82 1.17
N ILE A 93 10.32 3.06 1.46
CA ILE A 93 10.90 2.62 2.74
C ILE A 93 10.15 3.23 3.93
N LEU A 94 9.62 4.45 3.77
CA LEU A 94 8.78 5.13 4.76
C LEU A 94 7.40 4.47 4.92
N ALA A 95 7.01 3.60 3.99
CA ALA A 95 5.78 2.81 4.11
C ALA A 95 5.94 1.66 5.11
N VAL A 96 7.16 1.21 5.43
CA VAL A 96 7.35 0.18 6.46
C VAL A 96 7.16 0.80 7.83
N ARG A 97 6.14 0.35 8.57
CA ARG A 97 5.75 0.89 9.87
C ARG A 97 5.63 -0.20 10.92
N LYS A 98 6.01 0.15 12.14
CA LYS A 98 5.86 -0.68 13.34
C LYS A 98 4.70 -0.11 14.16
N TYR A 99 3.65 -0.90 14.33
CA TYR A 99 2.46 -0.54 15.09
C TYR A 99 2.47 -1.23 16.45
N ILE A 100 2.08 -0.49 17.48
CA ILE A 100 1.82 -1.05 18.81
C ILE A 100 0.44 -1.70 18.77
N ILE A 101 0.35 -3.02 18.99
CA ILE A 101 -0.89 -3.78 18.79
C ILE A 101 -2.03 -3.26 19.70
N LYS A 102 -1.74 -2.91 20.96
CA LYS A 102 -2.76 -2.36 21.88
C LYS A 102 -3.35 -1.01 21.44
N ASN A 103 -2.73 -0.34 20.47
CA ASN A 103 -3.20 0.92 19.92
C ASN A 103 -3.98 0.75 18.60
N ILE A 104 -4.19 -0.50 18.16
CA ILE A 104 -4.96 -0.86 16.97
C ILE A 104 -6.38 -1.20 17.41
N THR A 105 -7.38 -0.64 16.73
CA THR A 105 -8.78 -0.99 16.96
C THR A 105 -9.51 -1.24 15.63
N GLY A 106 -10.50 -2.13 15.66
CA GLY A 106 -11.39 -2.37 14.51
C GLY A 106 -10.69 -2.88 13.26
N ILE A 107 -9.74 -3.81 13.40
CA ILE A 107 -9.04 -4.40 12.24
C ILE A 107 -10.01 -5.17 11.35
N LYS A 108 -9.97 -4.89 10.05
CA LYS A 108 -10.83 -5.49 9.03
C LYS A 108 -9.98 -5.89 7.84
N GLU A 109 -10.22 -7.10 7.33
CA GLU A 109 -9.72 -7.50 6.02
C GLU A 109 -10.44 -6.68 4.94
N VAL A 110 -9.68 -6.21 3.96
CA VAL A 110 -10.23 -5.60 2.75
C VAL A 110 -10.36 -6.71 1.70
N PRO A 111 -11.58 -6.99 1.20
CA PRO A 111 -11.79 -7.94 0.12
C PRO A 111 -10.95 -7.59 -1.12
N GLN A 112 -10.40 -8.60 -1.79
CA GLN A 112 -9.42 -8.43 -2.87
C GLN A 112 -9.98 -7.61 -4.04
N GLU A 113 -11.25 -7.79 -4.37
CA GLU A 113 -11.98 -7.06 -5.40
C GLU A 113 -12.07 -5.56 -5.11
N LYS A 114 -11.87 -5.13 -3.85
CA LYS A 114 -11.90 -3.72 -3.45
C LYS A 114 -10.53 -3.05 -3.41
N TRP A 115 -9.43 -3.78 -3.64
CA TRP A 115 -8.08 -3.25 -3.44
C TRP A 115 -7.77 -2.05 -4.32
N ASN A 116 -8.10 -2.12 -5.62
CA ASN A 116 -7.87 -1.00 -6.54
C ASN A 116 -8.64 0.26 -6.13
N TYR A 117 -9.88 0.08 -5.68
CA TYR A 117 -10.72 1.16 -5.18
C TYR A 117 -10.12 1.83 -3.94
N VAL A 118 -9.80 1.06 -2.90
CA VAL A 118 -9.27 1.62 -1.63
C VAL A 118 -7.86 2.21 -1.79
N LEU A 119 -7.09 1.74 -2.78
CA LEU A 119 -5.79 2.31 -3.13
C LEU A 119 -5.91 3.60 -3.96
N GLY A 120 -7.10 3.89 -4.50
CA GLY A 120 -7.35 5.02 -5.39
C GLY A 120 -6.83 4.81 -6.82
N ILE A 121 -6.52 3.57 -7.21
CA ILE A 121 -6.03 3.22 -8.55
C ILE A 121 -7.13 3.45 -9.59
N ASP A 122 -8.36 3.02 -9.33
CA ASP A 122 -9.48 3.19 -10.25
C ASP A 122 -9.76 4.67 -10.54
N ARG A 123 -9.73 5.50 -9.48
CA ARG A 123 -9.90 6.95 -9.61
C ARG A 123 -8.77 7.58 -10.43
N TYR A 124 -7.52 7.20 -10.14
CA TYR A 124 -6.35 7.71 -10.85
C TYR A 124 -6.37 7.36 -12.35
N THR A 125 -6.72 6.12 -12.68
CA THR A 125 -6.81 5.67 -14.09
C THR A 125 -7.97 6.36 -14.82
N ALA A 126 -9.11 6.56 -14.17
CA ALA A 126 -10.23 7.34 -14.72
C ALA A 126 -9.82 8.80 -15.00
N ASP A 127 -9.08 9.45 -14.09
CA ASP A 127 -8.58 10.81 -14.27
C ASP A 127 -7.63 10.95 -15.47
N ILE A 128 -6.71 9.99 -15.64
CA ILE A 128 -5.81 9.94 -16.82
C ILE A 128 -6.62 9.81 -18.11
N ARG A 129 -7.57 8.86 -18.16
CA ARG A 129 -8.43 8.64 -19.33
C ARG A 129 -9.21 9.90 -19.70
N ARG A 130 -9.80 10.56 -18.70
CA ARG A 130 -10.53 11.83 -18.88
C ARG A 130 -9.64 12.91 -19.49
N LYS A 131 -8.43 13.10 -18.94
CA LYS A 131 -7.46 14.08 -19.47
C LYS A 131 -7.04 13.75 -20.90
N SER A 132 -6.71 12.49 -21.18
CA SER A 132 -6.32 12.04 -22.53
C SER A 132 -7.42 12.32 -23.57
N ASN A 133 -8.68 12.04 -23.23
CA ASN A 133 -9.82 12.33 -24.10
C ASN A 133 -10.01 13.85 -24.34
N MET A 134 -9.77 14.68 -23.33
CA MET A 134 -9.78 16.15 -23.50
C MET A 134 -8.66 16.62 -24.43
N TYR A 135 -7.45 16.07 -24.30
CA TYR A 135 -6.32 16.42 -25.18
C TYR A 135 -6.59 16.03 -26.65
N LYS A 136 -7.15 14.83 -26.90
CA LYS A 136 -7.55 14.39 -28.25
C LYS A 136 -8.60 15.32 -28.87
N LYS A 137 -9.61 15.72 -28.09
CA LYS A 137 -10.63 16.68 -28.55
C LYS A 137 -10.05 18.06 -28.88
N LYS A 138 -9.08 18.56 -28.10
CA LYS A 138 -8.44 19.86 -28.33
C LYS A 138 -7.51 19.89 -29.55
N LYS A 139 -6.89 18.76 -29.91
CA LYS A 139 -5.98 18.72 -31.07
C LYS A 139 -6.69 18.60 -32.43
N GLY A 140 -7.99 18.30 -32.45
CA GLY A 140 -8.78 18.17 -33.68
C GLY A 140 -8.21 17.14 -34.68
N PRO A 141 -8.93 16.78 -35.75
CA PRO A 141 -8.27 16.23 -36.92
C PRO A 141 -7.43 17.37 -37.52
N SER A 142 -6.12 17.19 -37.58
CA SER A 142 -5.29 17.98 -38.49
C SER A 142 -5.78 17.69 -39.89
N PHE A 143 -6.63 18.56 -40.44
CA PHE A 143 -6.95 18.55 -41.85
C PHE A 143 -5.63 18.80 -42.59
N LEU A 144 -5.04 17.71 -43.08
CA LEU A 144 -4.04 17.76 -44.14
C LEU A 144 -4.72 18.49 -45.31
N LYS A 145 -4.26 19.72 -45.57
CA LYS A 145 -4.47 20.41 -46.83
C LYS A 145 -3.29 20.12 -47.73
#